data_AF-A0A257WLB6-F1
#
_entry.id   AF-A0A257WLB6-F1
#
_cell.length_a   1.000
_cell.length_b   1.000
_cell.length_c   1.000
_cell.angle_alpha   90.00
_cell.angle_beta   90.00
_cell.angle_gamma   90.00
#
_symmetry.space_group_name_H-M   'P 1'
#
loop_
_entity.id
_entity.type
_entity.pdbx_description
1 polymer ?
#
loop_
_entity_poly.entity_id
_entity_poly.type
_entity_poly.pdbx_seq_one_letter_code
_entity_poly.pdbx_strand_id
1 'polypeptide(L)'
;RPINVGGSTGREHFRPHDAKYEAHQITVRENEMEGSLCAAAFVGVDGAEFVRNTILYPEKWVFRILQENAEPGMTPSRNVAITGNRIVFRRSAVNVEINIGPQTAPETFRFANNLWFAEDAPRSSRPRLPVMEVDGVYGRDPRVSEPSTKSR
;
A
#
# COMPACT_ATOMS: atom_id res chain seq x y z
N ARG A 1 -0.65 -4.99 -10.83
CA ARG A 1 -0.65 -5.13 -9.36
C ARG A 1 0.18 -6.37 -9.05
N PRO A 2 1.49 -6.24 -8.71
CA PRO A 2 2.34 -7.34 -8.30
C PRO A 2 1.75 -8.10 -7.11
N ILE A 3 1.18 -7.38 -6.14
CA ILE A 3 0.46 -7.96 -5.00
C ILE A 3 -1.03 -7.61 -5.08
N ASN A 4 -1.88 -8.61 -4.85
CA ASN A 4 -3.32 -8.46 -4.68
C ASN A 4 -3.75 -9.19 -3.40
N VAL A 5 -4.03 -8.45 -2.34
CA VAL A 5 -4.48 -8.99 -1.05
C VAL A 5 -6.00 -9.05 -1.06
N GLY A 6 -6.56 -10.26 -1.08
CA GLY A 6 -7.99 -10.51 -1.34
C GLY A 6 -8.30 -10.46 -2.84
N GLY A 7 -9.52 -10.09 -3.24
CA GLY A 7 -9.88 -10.10 -4.67
C GLY A 7 -11.36 -9.88 -4.97
N SER A 8 -11.90 -10.74 -5.84
CA SER A 8 -13.32 -10.78 -6.20
C SER A 8 -13.76 -12.24 -6.25
N THR A 9 -13.89 -12.81 -5.06
CA THR A 9 -14.19 -14.21 -4.80
C THR A 9 -15.70 -14.39 -4.79
N GLY A 10 -16.21 -15.38 -5.55
CA GLY A 10 -17.63 -15.77 -5.49
C GLY A 10 -17.97 -16.47 -4.17
N ARG A 11 -19.19 -16.27 -3.65
CA ARG A 11 -19.62 -16.75 -2.32
C ARG A 11 -19.42 -18.27 -2.12
N GLU A 12 -19.61 -19.04 -3.18
CA GLU A 12 -19.43 -20.49 -3.23
C GLU A 12 -17.98 -20.94 -2.94
N HIS A 13 -17.00 -20.06 -3.14
CA HIS A 13 -15.58 -20.33 -2.96
C HIS A 13 -15.05 -19.94 -1.58
N PHE A 14 -15.80 -19.17 -0.78
CA PHE A 14 -15.35 -18.77 0.56
C PHE A 14 -15.16 -19.96 1.48
N ARG A 15 -14.04 -19.96 2.21
CA ARG A 15 -13.76 -20.94 3.25
C ARG A 15 -13.22 -20.19 4.48
N PRO A 16 -13.87 -20.30 5.66
CA PRO A 16 -15.17 -20.92 5.87
C PRO A 16 -16.29 -20.21 5.07
N HIS A 17 -17.42 -20.89 4.83
CA HIS A 17 -18.49 -20.39 3.95
C HIS A 17 -19.16 -19.10 4.43
N ASP A 18 -19.11 -18.82 5.73
CA ASP A 18 -19.66 -17.62 6.37
C ASP A 18 -18.62 -16.50 6.54
N ALA A 19 -17.41 -16.65 5.99
CA ALA A 19 -16.40 -15.62 5.99
C ALA A 19 -16.92 -14.33 5.31
N LYS A 20 -16.58 -13.20 5.92
CA LYS A 20 -17.03 -11.85 5.50
C LYS A 20 -15.91 -11.03 4.85
N TYR A 21 -14.78 -11.66 4.59
CA TYR A 21 -13.57 -11.05 4.07
C TYR A 21 -12.93 -12.02 3.08
N GLU A 22 -12.27 -11.46 2.07
CA GLU A 22 -11.58 -12.25 1.05
C GLU A 22 -10.12 -12.52 1.44
N ALA A 23 -9.62 -11.70 2.36
CA ALA A 23 -8.33 -11.88 3.00
C ALA A 23 -8.41 -11.38 4.44
N HIS A 24 -7.72 -12.06 5.35
CA HIS A 24 -7.60 -11.66 6.75
C HIS A 24 -6.23 -12.02 7.28
N GLN A 25 -5.61 -11.10 8.01
CA GLN A 25 -4.30 -11.27 8.65
C GLN A 25 -3.17 -11.65 7.68
N ILE A 26 -3.18 -11.07 6.48
CA ILE A 26 -2.12 -11.29 5.49
C ILE A 26 -0.90 -10.44 5.82
N THR A 27 0.29 -11.02 5.79
CA THR A 27 1.56 -10.28 5.95
C THR A 27 2.36 -10.30 4.64
N VAL A 28 2.71 -9.12 4.15
CA VAL A 28 3.59 -8.90 3.00
C VAL A 28 4.77 -8.06 3.49
N ARG A 29 5.92 -8.68 3.68
CA ARG A 29 7.09 -8.00 4.25
C ARG A 29 8.39 -8.34 3.55
N GLU A 30 9.31 -7.37 3.56
CA GLU A 30 10.70 -7.54 3.12
C GLU A 30 10.83 -7.98 1.65
N ASN A 31 9.89 -7.56 0.80
CA ASN A 31 9.93 -7.80 -0.64
C ASN A 31 10.47 -6.60 -1.40
N GLU A 32 10.91 -6.84 -2.63
CA GLU A 32 11.17 -5.81 -3.64
C GLU A 32 10.16 -5.96 -4.78
N MET A 33 9.55 -4.86 -5.20
CA MET A 33 8.51 -4.83 -6.23
C MET A 33 8.81 -3.68 -7.20
N GLU A 34 8.82 -3.97 -8.50
CA GLU A 34 9.11 -2.98 -9.54
C GLU A 34 8.00 -2.88 -10.60
N GLY A 35 7.67 -1.65 -11.00
CA GLY A 35 6.76 -1.34 -12.09
C GLY A 35 5.28 -1.60 -11.78
N SER A 36 4.50 -1.81 -12.85
CA SER A 36 3.05 -2.05 -12.84
C SER A 36 2.22 -0.81 -12.49
N LEU A 37 0.90 -0.91 -12.74
CA LEU A 37 -0.06 0.16 -12.44
C LEU A 37 -0.10 0.56 -10.97
N CYS A 38 0.25 -0.36 -10.06
CA CYS A 38 0.40 -0.16 -8.62
C CYS A 38 1.18 -1.32 -8.01
N ALA A 39 1.80 -1.10 -6.83
CA ALA A 39 2.59 -2.11 -6.13
C ALA A 39 1.71 -3.16 -5.42
N ALA A 40 0.67 -2.69 -4.71
CA ALA A 40 -0.28 -3.56 -4.04
C ALA A 40 -1.72 -3.04 -4.16
N ALA A 41 -2.66 -3.97 -4.26
CA ALA A 41 -4.09 -3.71 -4.10
C ALA A 41 -4.62 -4.47 -2.87
N PHE A 42 -5.30 -3.76 -1.99
CA PHE A 42 -5.97 -4.27 -0.79
C PHE A 42 -7.48 -4.34 -1.08
N VAL A 43 -7.96 -5.53 -1.41
CA VAL A 43 -9.29 -5.75 -1.99
C VAL A 43 -10.10 -6.67 -1.08
N GLY A 44 -11.16 -6.14 -0.45
CA GLY A 44 -12.00 -6.94 0.45
C GLY A 44 -11.24 -7.58 1.63
N VAL A 45 -10.14 -6.96 2.05
CA VAL A 45 -9.29 -7.45 3.14
C VAL A 45 -9.72 -6.86 4.48
N ASP A 46 -9.83 -7.68 5.51
CA ASP A 46 -9.96 -7.21 6.89
C ASP A 46 -8.64 -7.48 7.61
N GLY A 47 -7.76 -6.50 7.71
CA GLY A 47 -6.49 -6.66 8.41
C GLY A 47 -5.39 -7.27 7.54
N ALA A 48 -4.33 -6.48 7.31
CA ALA A 48 -3.10 -6.95 6.71
C ALA A 48 -1.92 -6.08 7.16
N GLU A 49 -0.72 -6.60 6.99
CA GLU A 49 0.54 -5.92 7.25
C GLU A 49 1.34 -5.82 5.95
N PHE A 50 1.65 -4.60 5.52
CA PHE A 50 2.51 -4.33 4.38
C PHE A 50 3.75 -3.57 4.86
N VAL A 51 4.81 -4.33 5.18
CA VAL A 51 5.86 -3.87 6.10
C VAL A 51 7.27 -4.02 5.50
N ARG A 52 8.08 -2.95 5.57
CA ARG A 52 9.50 -2.99 5.16
C ARG A 52 9.74 -3.47 3.71
N ASN A 53 8.79 -3.25 2.81
CA ASN A 53 8.98 -3.56 1.40
C ASN A 53 9.70 -2.40 0.68
N THR A 54 10.37 -2.72 -0.43
CA THR A 54 10.90 -1.76 -1.39
C THR A 54 9.98 -1.72 -2.61
N ILE A 55 9.45 -0.56 -2.94
CA ILE A 55 8.59 -0.31 -4.08
C ILE A 55 9.33 0.62 -5.04
N LEU A 56 9.47 0.19 -6.28
CA LEU A 56 10.18 0.91 -7.33
C LEU A 56 9.25 1.17 -8.52
N TYR A 57 9.10 2.44 -8.87
CA TYR A 57 8.48 2.92 -10.09
C TYR A 57 7.06 2.37 -10.37
N PRO A 58 6.12 2.40 -9.40
CA PRO A 58 4.73 2.18 -9.73
C PRO A 58 4.26 3.29 -10.69
N GLU A 59 3.36 2.95 -11.61
CA GLU A 59 2.96 3.85 -12.69
C GLU A 59 1.78 4.73 -12.28
N LYS A 60 0.57 4.19 -12.21
CA LYS A 60 -0.66 4.99 -12.10
C LYS A 60 -1.01 5.36 -10.66
N TRP A 61 -0.77 4.43 -9.75
CA TRP A 61 -1.02 4.54 -8.31
C TRP A 61 0.10 3.84 -7.54
N VAL A 62 0.38 4.20 -6.29
CA VAL A 62 1.27 3.40 -5.43
C VAL A 62 0.49 2.20 -4.87
N PHE A 63 -0.67 2.48 -4.27
CA PHE A 63 -1.55 1.47 -3.70
C PHE A 63 -3.00 1.64 -4.17
N ARG A 64 -3.77 0.55 -4.08
CA ARG A 64 -5.22 0.58 -4.27
C ARG A 64 -5.93 0.02 -3.04
N ILE A 65 -7.00 0.66 -2.61
CA ILE A 65 -7.90 0.19 -1.57
C ILE A 65 -9.26 0.01 -2.23
N LEU A 66 -9.72 -1.23 -2.36
CA LEU A 66 -10.89 -1.55 -3.16
C LEU A 66 -11.82 -2.51 -2.42
N GLN A 67 -13.07 -2.52 -2.84
CA GLN A 67 -14.06 -3.53 -2.51
C GLN A 67 -14.63 -4.03 -3.83
N GLU A 68 -14.10 -5.14 -4.37
CA GLU A 68 -14.56 -5.68 -5.65
C GLU A 68 -15.78 -6.61 -5.45
N ASN A 69 -15.85 -7.35 -4.33
CA ASN A 69 -17.08 -8.02 -3.90
C ASN A 69 -17.86 -7.16 -2.88
N ALA A 70 -19.02 -6.64 -3.30
CA ALA A 70 -19.88 -5.76 -2.50
C ALA A 70 -21.19 -6.44 -2.05
N GLU A 71 -21.24 -7.76 -2.00
CA GLU A 71 -22.44 -8.46 -1.56
C GLU A 71 -22.81 -8.10 -0.11
N PRO A 72 -24.11 -8.11 0.25
CA PRO A 72 -24.55 -7.87 1.62
C PRO A 72 -23.83 -8.78 2.63
N GLY A 73 -23.39 -8.17 3.73
CA GLY A 73 -22.67 -8.84 4.81
C GLY A 73 -21.15 -8.90 4.66
N MET A 74 -20.60 -8.49 3.51
CA MET A 74 -19.16 -8.33 3.34
C MET A 74 -18.62 -7.18 4.18
N THR A 75 -17.45 -7.41 4.76
CA THR A 75 -16.71 -6.42 5.52
C THR A 75 -15.98 -5.48 4.54
N PRO A 76 -16.08 -4.16 4.70
CA PRO A 76 -15.31 -3.21 3.90
C PRO A 76 -13.80 -3.46 4.04
N SER A 77 -13.05 -3.27 2.95
CA SER A 77 -11.59 -3.34 2.96
C SER A 77 -11.00 -2.35 3.97
N ARG A 78 -10.27 -2.85 4.97
CA ARG A 78 -9.95 -2.13 6.21
C ARG A 78 -8.74 -2.69 6.97
N ASN A 79 -8.32 -1.97 8.00
CA ASN A 79 -7.36 -2.40 9.02
C ASN A 79 -5.96 -2.78 8.51
N VAL A 80 -5.50 -2.21 7.39
CA VAL A 80 -4.15 -2.49 6.88
C VAL A 80 -3.12 -1.54 7.48
N ALA A 81 -2.01 -2.11 7.97
CA ALA A 81 -0.84 -1.36 8.42
C ALA A 81 0.22 -1.31 7.31
N ILE A 82 0.51 -0.11 6.81
CA ILE A 82 1.52 0.15 5.77
C ILE A 82 2.69 0.85 6.46
N THR A 83 3.75 0.12 6.78
CA THR A 83 4.81 0.65 7.65
C THR A 83 6.23 0.37 7.18
N GLY A 84 7.12 1.34 7.38
CA GLY A 84 8.55 1.17 7.14
C GLY A 84 8.94 0.87 5.68
N ASN A 85 8.06 1.14 4.71
CA ASN A 85 8.33 0.83 3.30
C ASN A 85 9.22 1.91 2.69
N ARG A 86 10.05 1.53 1.71
CA ARG A 86 10.80 2.45 0.85
C ARG A 86 10.09 2.54 -0.48
N ILE A 87 9.60 3.73 -0.84
CA ILE A 87 8.71 3.94 -1.98
C ILE A 87 9.35 4.96 -2.91
N VAL A 88 9.90 4.47 -4.01
CA VAL A 88 10.45 5.29 -5.10
C VAL A 88 9.45 5.29 -6.25
N PHE A 89 9.05 6.46 -6.70
CA PHE A 89 8.10 6.61 -7.80
C PHE A 89 8.43 7.83 -8.65
N ARG A 90 7.74 7.96 -9.79
CA ARG A 90 7.81 9.16 -10.63
C ARG A 90 6.51 9.93 -10.51
N ARG A 91 6.60 11.21 -10.17
CA ARG A 91 5.46 12.12 -10.08
C ARG A 91 4.78 12.30 -11.43
N SER A 92 5.53 12.23 -12.53
CA SER A 92 5.00 12.22 -13.89
C SER A 92 4.11 11.00 -14.21
N ALA A 93 4.35 9.87 -13.54
CA ALA A 93 3.53 8.66 -13.70
C ALA A 93 2.39 8.63 -12.66
N VAL A 94 2.73 8.80 -11.37
CA VAL A 94 1.81 8.69 -10.24
C VAL A 94 1.13 10.02 -9.98
N ASN A 95 -0.09 10.13 -10.50
CA ASN A 95 -0.96 11.29 -10.31
C ASN A 95 -1.83 11.19 -9.04
N VAL A 96 -2.06 9.97 -8.55
CA VAL A 96 -2.81 9.68 -7.31
C VAL A 96 -2.08 8.57 -6.58
N GLU A 97 -1.59 8.79 -5.35
CA GLU A 97 -0.78 7.77 -4.66
C GLU A 97 -1.64 6.59 -4.20
N ILE A 98 -2.82 6.87 -3.67
CA ILE A 98 -3.75 5.86 -3.17
C ILE A 98 -5.06 5.95 -3.95
N ASN A 99 -5.35 4.95 -4.78
CA ASN A 99 -6.67 4.84 -5.41
C ASN A 99 -7.64 4.19 -4.44
N ILE A 100 -8.64 4.94 -3.99
CA ILE A 100 -9.64 4.48 -3.03
C ILE A 100 -10.96 4.28 -3.79
N GLY A 101 -11.48 3.05 -3.76
CA GLY A 101 -12.78 2.69 -4.29
C GLY A 101 -13.92 2.90 -3.27
N PRO A 102 -15.18 2.88 -3.73
CA PRO A 102 -16.34 2.93 -2.84
C PRO A 102 -16.39 1.70 -1.92
N GLN A 103 -17.19 1.79 -0.85
CA GLN A 103 -17.45 0.68 0.09
C GLN A 103 -16.20 0.10 0.75
N THR A 104 -15.19 0.95 0.94
CA THR A 104 -13.99 0.67 1.72
C THR A 104 -14.02 1.50 3.01
N ALA A 105 -13.21 1.13 4.02
CA ALA A 105 -13.04 1.91 5.25
C ALA A 105 -11.59 2.44 5.34
N PRO A 106 -11.16 3.32 4.42
CA PRO A 106 -9.79 3.78 4.31
C PRO A 106 -9.30 4.54 5.56
N GLU A 107 -10.20 5.12 6.34
CA GLU A 107 -9.92 5.78 7.62
C GLU A 107 -9.38 4.84 8.71
N THR A 108 -9.48 3.52 8.50
CA THR A 108 -8.93 2.50 9.40
C THR A 108 -7.49 2.10 9.05
N PHE A 109 -6.96 2.57 7.92
CA PHE A 109 -5.59 2.27 7.50
C PHE A 109 -4.60 3.03 8.37
N ARG A 110 -3.44 2.42 8.61
CA ARG A 110 -2.35 3.03 9.38
C ARG A 110 -1.13 3.17 8.50
N PHE A 111 -0.55 4.36 8.48
CA PHE A 111 0.69 4.66 7.78
C PHE A 111 1.71 5.11 8.82
N ALA A 112 2.88 4.48 8.84
CA ALA A 112 3.94 4.89 9.74
C ALA A 112 5.34 4.62 9.17
N ASN A 113 6.26 5.56 9.37
CA ASN A 113 7.68 5.39 9.04
C ASN A 113 7.97 5.03 7.57
N ASN A 114 7.04 5.28 6.64
CA ASN A 114 7.35 5.04 5.23
C ASN A 114 8.22 6.17 4.69
N LEU A 115 9.09 5.82 3.75
CA LEU A 115 9.93 6.75 3.03
C LEU A 115 9.38 6.88 1.60
N TRP A 116 8.95 8.09 1.24
CA TRP A 116 8.42 8.40 -0.07
C TRP A 116 9.38 9.28 -0.85
N PHE A 117 9.68 8.88 -2.07
CA PHE A 117 10.60 9.60 -2.95
C PHE A 117 10.09 9.64 -4.38
N ALA A 118 9.62 10.82 -4.79
CA ALA A 118 9.35 11.14 -6.19
C ALA A 118 10.68 11.50 -6.88
N GLU A 119 11.29 10.57 -7.61
CA GLU A 119 12.66 10.76 -8.10
C GLU A 119 12.81 11.88 -9.14
N ASP A 120 11.78 12.12 -9.94
CA ASP A 120 11.70 13.17 -10.96
C ASP A 120 11.20 14.52 -10.40
N ALA A 121 10.69 14.53 -9.17
CA ALA A 121 10.24 15.73 -8.48
C ALA A 121 10.31 15.57 -6.95
N PRO A 122 11.51 15.57 -6.33
CA PRO A 122 11.67 15.24 -4.91
C PRO A 122 10.85 16.09 -3.94
N ARG A 123 10.63 17.38 -4.26
CA ARG A 123 9.78 18.30 -3.48
C ARG A 123 8.30 17.89 -3.46
N SER A 124 7.88 17.10 -4.44
CA SER A 124 6.54 16.56 -4.58
C SER A 124 6.47 15.11 -4.10
N SER A 125 7.26 14.70 -3.10
CA SER A 125 7.23 13.31 -2.61
C SER A 125 6.13 13.00 -1.60
N ARG A 126 5.56 14.04 -0.96
CA ARG A 126 4.55 13.84 0.08
C ARG A 126 3.23 13.34 -0.53
N PRO A 127 2.73 12.15 -0.14
CA PRO A 127 1.52 11.57 -0.69
C PRO A 127 0.25 12.23 -0.15
N ARG A 128 -0.88 12.04 -0.84
CA ARG A 128 -2.21 12.27 -0.28
C ARG A 128 -2.75 10.95 0.29
N LEU A 129 -2.81 10.87 1.63
CA LEU A 129 -3.24 9.67 2.34
C LEU A 129 -4.62 9.86 2.98
N PRO A 130 -5.43 8.79 3.14
CA PRO A 130 -6.73 8.89 3.80
C PRO A 130 -6.64 9.14 5.31
N VAL A 131 -5.49 8.81 5.90
CA VAL A 131 -5.17 9.01 7.32
C VAL A 131 -3.77 9.62 7.40
N MET A 132 -3.54 10.50 8.36
CA MET A 132 -2.23 11.09 8.59
C MET A 132 -1.18 10.01 8.87
N GLU A 133 -0.07 10.05 8.14
CA GLU A 133 1.08 9.21 8.40
C GLU A 133 1.88 9.72 9.61
N VAL A 134 2.26 8.80 10.48
CA VAL A 134 3.13 9.04 11.64
C VAL A 134 4.58 8.83 11.23
N ASP A 135 5.45 9.79 11.52
CA ASP A 135 6.91 9.69 11.31
C ASP A 135 7.34 9.34 9.87
N GLY A 136 6.53 9.71 8.87
CA GLY A 136 6.86 9.53 7.45
C GLY A 136 8.01 10.44 6.98
N VAL A 137 8.87 9.91 6.12
CA VAL A 137 9.99 10.65 5.51
C VAL A 137 9.67 10.92 4.04
N TYR A 138 9.84 12.16 3.59
CA TYR A 138 9.48 12.56 2.22
C TYR A 138 10.65 13.28 1.54
N GLY A 139 10.92 12.94 0.28
CA GLY A 139 11.86 13.67 -0.57
C GLY A 139 13.34 13.33 -0.36
N ARG A 140 13.65 12.37 0.49
CA ARG A 140 15.00 11.79 0.65
C ARG A 140 15.10 10.53 -0.19
N ASP A 141 16.12 10.42 -1.03
CA ASP A 141 16.31 9.21 -1.84
C ASP A 141 16.70 8.02 -0.93
N PRO A 142 15.89 6.94 -0.89
CA PRO A 142 16.19 5.78 -0.05
C PRO A 142 17.33 4.90 -0.58
N ARG A 143 17.77 5.14 -1.82
CA ARG A 143 18.80 4.34 -2.51
C ARG A 143 20.20 4.87 -2.25
N VAL A 144 20.33 6.10 -1.75
CA VAL A 144 21.61 6.70 -1.38
C VAL A 144 21.97 6.21 0.02
N SER A 145 23.06 5.46 0.14
CA SER A 145 23.64 5.16 1.44
C SER A 145 24.16 6.45 2.09
N GLU A 146 23.86 6.64 3.38
CA GLU A 146 24.57 7.64 4.17
C GLU A 146 26.07 7.37 4.07
N PRO A 147 26.91 8.38 3.83
CA PRO A 147 28.36 8.19 3.88
C PRO A 147 28.70 7.60 5.24
N SER A 148 29.32 6.42 5.24
CA SER A 148 29.72 5.74 6.47
C SER A 148 30.52 6.72 7.33
N THR A 149 29.99 7.09 8.50
CA THR A 149 30.79 7.76 9.52
C THR A 149 31.90 6.79 9.88
N LYS A 150 33.09 6.98 9.31
CA LYS A 150 34.29 6.29 9.78
C LYS A 150 34.48 6.72 11.23
N SER A 151 34.19 5.82 12.18
CA SER A 151 34.69 5.97 13.53
C SER A 151 36.20 6.11 13.43
N ARG A 152 36.74 7.24 13.89
CA ARG A 152 38.12 7.28 14.36
C ARG A 152 38.21 6.52 15.68
#